data_AF-A0A142XEP5-F1
#
_entry.id   AF-A0A142XEP5-F1
#
_cell.length_a   1.000
_cell.length_b   1.000
_cell.length_c   1.000
_cell.angle_alpha   90.00
_cell.angle_beta   90.00
_cell.angle_gamma   90.00
#
_symmetry.space_group_name_H-M   'P 1'
#
loop_
_entity.id
_entity.type
_entity.pdbx_description
1 polymer ?
#
loop_
_entity_poly.entity_id
_entity_poly.type
_entity_poly.pdbx_seq_one_letter_code
_entity_poly.pdbx_strand_id
1 'polypeptide(L)'
;MSERDAFIARICAEPDEDSHRLVFADWLDEHGEPERAEFIRLQIAGVAPDWLAESESISPTTHQQKLHPFAVSEWRLCGWNPQIECVAYQRPYDETSDRTVFNVKLSRGFVSEIHLPCASFIAKGFAADLFRRQPVTRVVLTDKRPDETPGSAESPAYAGQRDTFDWCRESMFGSPAVVWSYVLPDFVYDKIKEQHPQHEVTEGSILEFKTEHEGLAALSDALVAWARNQAGLPAWAPATREVV
;
A
#
# COMPACT_ATOMS: atom_id res chain seq x y z
N MET A 1 -26.78 -2.88 6.47
CA MET A 1 -25.62 -3.72 6.16
C MET A 1 -26.16 -4.98 5.51
N SER A 2 -25.70 -5.29 4.30
CA SER A 2 -26.03 -6.56 3.64
C SER A 2 -25.24 -7.72 4.25
N GLU A 3 -25.65 -8.96 3.99
CA GLU A 3 -24.90 -10.15 4.41
C GLU A 3 -23.49 -10.18 3.79
N ARG A 4 -23.37 -9.77 2.52
CA ARG A 4 -22.09 -9.56 1.83
C ARG A 4 -21.18 -8.60 2.59
N ASP A 5 -21.72 -7.48 3.07
CA ASP A 5 -20.94 -6.50 3.85
C ASP A 5 -20.44 -7.08 5.17
N ALA A 6 -21.19 -8.00 5.79
CA ALA A 6 -20.77 -8.66 7.02
C ALA A 6 -19.59 -9.62 6.80
N PHE A 7 -19.58 -10.36 5.67
CA PHE A 7 -18.42 -11.18 5.29
C PHE A 7 -17.18 -10.32 5.03
N ILE A 8 -17.33 -9.25 4.25
CA ILE A 8 -16.24 -8.32 3.93
C ILE A 8 -15.69 -7.68 5.22
N ALA A 9 -16.57 -7.25 6.14
CA ALA A 9 -16.15 -6.67 7.41
C ALA A 9 -15.29 -7.63 8.25
N ARG A 10 -15.66 -8.92 8.30
CA ARG A 10 -14.85 -9.96 8.99
C ARG A 10 -13.50 -10.17 8.32
N ILE A 11 -13.49 -10.26 6.99
CA ILE A 11 -12.25 -10.39 6.19
C ILE A 11 -11.31 -9.21 6.42
N CYS A 12 -11.83 -7.98 6.51
CA CYS A 12 -11.00 -6.79 6.75
C CYS A 12 -10.52 -6.69 8.22
N ALA A 13 -11.33 -7.17 9.17
CA ALA A 13 -10.95 -7.21 10.58
C ALA A 13 -9.78 -8.17 10.83
N GLU A 14 -9.83 -9.36 10.23
CA GLU A 14 -8.83 -10.42 10.38
C GLU A 14 -8.24 -10.79 9.00
N PRO A 15 -7.32 -9.97 8.47
CA PRO A 15 -6.85 -10.09 7.09
C PRO A 15 -6.03 -11.36 6.83
N ASP A 16 -5.42 -11.97 7.85
CA ASP A 16 -4.61 -13.18 7.70
C ASP A 16 -5.44 -14.47 7.78
N GLU A 17 -6.71 -14.38 8.20
CA GLU A 17 -7.60 -15.52 8.37
C GLU A 17 -8.24 -15.95 7.05
N ASP A 18 -7.79 -17.09 6.54
CA ASP A 18 -8.33 -17.69 5.31
C ASP A 18 -9.72 -18.28 5.53
N SER A 19 -10.05 -18.68 6.76
CA SER A 19 -11.36 -19.24 7.11
C SER A 19 -12.51 -18.29 6.73
N HIS A 20 -12.35 -16.98 6.94
CA HIS A 20 -13.36 -15.98 6.56
C HIS A 20 -13.55 -15.87 5.06
N ARG A 21 -12.47 -16.04 4.29
CA ARG A 21 -12.48 -15.97 2.82
C ARG A 21 -13.10 -17.21 2.20
N LEU A 22 -12.84 -18.38 2.78
CA LEU A 22 -13.44 -19.63 2.32
C LEU A 22 -14.95 -19.65 2.58
N VAL A 23 -15.40 -19.22 3.76
CA VAL A 23 -16.85 -19.08 4.04
C VAL A 23 -17.50 -18.07 3.09
N PHE A 24 -16.81 -16.95 2.79
CA PHE A 24 -17.31 -15.99 1.81
C PHE A 24 -17.34 -16.57 0.39
N ALA A 25 -16.37 -17.40 0.00
CA ALA A 25 -16.37 -18.10 -1.28
C ALA A 25 -17.56 -19.08 -1.38
N ASP A 26 -17.85 -19.85 -0.33
CA ASP A 26 -19.03 -20.72 -0.30
C ASP A 26 -20.32 -19.92 -0.49
N TRP A 27 -20.45 -18.78 0.21
CA TRP A 27 -21.59 -17.89 0.03
C TRP A 27 -21.68 -17.34 -1.41
N LEU A 28 -20.57 -16.92 -2.02
CA LEU A 28 -20.54 -16.43 -3.41
C LEU A 28 -21.02 -17.49 -4.40
N ASP A 29 -20.61 -18.74 -4.21
CA ASP A 29 -21.00 -19.89 -5.04
C ASP A 29 -22.52 -20.09 -5.02
N GLU A 30 -23.10 -20.09 -3.81
CA GLU A 30 -24.55 -20.22 -3.57
C GLU A 30 -25.35 -19.03 -4.13
N HIS A 31 -24.71 -17.86 -4.29
CA HIS A 31 -25.34 -16.61 -4.74
C HIS A 31 -25.08 -16.29 -6.22
N GLY A 32 -24.60 -17.26 -7.00
CA GLY A 32 -24.44 -17.12 -8.44
C GLY A 32 -23.19 -16.36 -8.87
N GLU A 33 -22.18 -16.26 -7.99
CA GLU A 33 -20.84 -15.74 -8.27
C GLU A 33 -19.75 -16.85 -8.17
N PRO A 34 -19.92 -18.04 -8.80
CA PRO A 34 -19.01 -19.18 -8.64
C PRO A 34 -17.57 -18.90 -9.12
N GLU A 35 -17.41 -18.08 -10.17
CA GLU A 35 -16.10 -17.68 -10.68
C GLU A 35 -15.30 -16.88 -9.64
N ARG A 36 -15.98 -16.01 -8.86
CA ARG A 36 -15.32 -15.25 -7.78
C ARG A 36 -14.96 -16.15 -6.61
N ALA A 37 -15.84 -17.10 -6.27
CA ALA A 37 -15.58 -18.09 -5.24
C ALA A 37 -14.36 -18.95 -5.57
N GLU A 38 -14.30 -19.47 -6.80
CA GLU A 38 -13.18 -20.26 -7.30
C GLU A 38 -11.87 -19.46 -7.27
N PHE A 39 -11.88 -18.21 -7.74
CA PHE A 39 -10.70 -17.34 -7.70
C PHE A 39 -10.12 -17.17 -6.29
N ILE A 40 -10.97 -16.94 -5.29
CA ILE A 40 -10.54 -16.83 -3.88
C ILE A 40 -9.88 -18.15 -3.42
N ARG A 41 -10.52 -19.29 -3.69
CA ARG A 41 -10.03 -20.62 -3.28
C ARG A 41 -8.68 -20.95 -3.94
N LEU A 42 -8.53 -20.68 -5.24
CA LEU A 42 -7.28 -20.92 -5.98
C LEU A 42 -6.13 -20.04 -5.50
N GLN A 43 -6.39 -18.76 -5.22
CA GLN A 43 -5.38 -17.86 -4.65
C GLN A 43 -4.93 -18.29 -3.24
N ILE A 44 -5.85 -18.79 -2.40
CA ILE A 44 -5.50 -19.34 -1.07
C ILE A 44 -4.67 -20.62 -1.22
N ALA A 45 -5.03 -21.49 -2.18
CA ALA A 45 -4.29 -22.72 -2.45
C ALA A 45 -2.90 -22.48 -3.09
N GLY A 46 -2.62 -21.26 -3.57
CA GLY A 46 -1.39 -20.94 -4.30
C GLY A 46 -1.34 -21.57 -5.70
N VAL A 47 -2.50 -21.85 -6.29
CA VAL A 47 -2.61 -22.51 -7.60
C VAL A 47 -3.05 -21.49 -8.65
N ALA A 48 -2.35 -21.47 -9.79
CA ALA A 48 -2.80 -20.71 -10.95
C ALA A 48 -4.02 -21.40 -11.57
N PRO A 49 -5.13 -20.69 -11.86
CA PRO A 49 -6.28 -21.28 -12.52
C PRO A 49 -5.97 -21.83 -13.91
N ASP A 50 -6.61 -22.93 -14.30
CA ASP A 50 -6.42 -23.53 -15.63
C ASP A 50 -6.86 -22.58 -16.76
N TRP A 51 -7.88 -21.75 -16.53
CA TRP A 51 -8.31 -20.71 -17.46
C TRP A 51 -7.33 -19.53 -17.60
N LEU A 52 -6.30 -19.43 -16.73
CA LEU A 52 -5.18 -18.51 -16.91
C LEU A 52 -4.11 -19.07 -17.86
N ALA A 53 -3.92 -20.40 -17.89
CA ALA A 53 -2.90 -21.06 -18.71
C ALA A 53 -3.17 -20.93 -20.23
N GLU A 54 -4.44 -20.84 -20.64
CA GLU A 54 -4.81 -20.65 -22.06
C GLU A 54 -4.48 -19.24 -22.61
N SER A 55 -4.10 -18.29 -21.75
CA SER A 55 -3.80 -16.90 -22.14
C SER A 55 -2.34 -16.62 -22.51
N GLU A 56 -1.43 -17.60 -22.35
CA GLU A 56 0.03 -17.45 -22.46
C GLU A 56 0.59 -17.32 -23.90
N SER A 57 -0.26 -17.26 -24.94
CA SER A 57 0.19 -17.13 -26.34
C SER A 57 0.64 -15.71 -26.76
N ILE A 58 0.84 -14.76 -25.83
CA ILE A 58 1.29 -13.39 -26.18
C ILE A 58 2.75 -13.20 -25.70
N SER A 59 3.68 -13.31 -26.66
CA SER A 59 5.13 -13.21 -26.45
C SER A 59 5.56 -11.95 -25.67
N PRO A 60 6.40 -12.07 -24.62
CA PRO A 60 6.90 -10.97 -23.82
C PRO A 60 8.15 -10.37 -24.47
N THR A 61 8.00 -9.53 -25.50
CA THR A 61 9.16 -8.91 -26.16
C THR A 61 9.01 -7.43 -26.49
N THR A 62 8.21 -6.67 -25.75
CA THR A 62 8.27 -5.21 -25.90
C THR A 62 7.99 -4.51 -24.58
N HIS A 63 9.00 -3.80 -24.08
CA HIS A 63 8.90 -2.70 -23.14
C HIS A 63 7.69 -1.84 -23.50
N GLN A 64 6.61 -1.92 -22.72
CA GLN A 64 5.56 -0.91 -22.51
C GLN A 64 4.28 -1.62 -22.03
N GLN A 65 3.90 -1.31 -20.78
CA GLN A 65 2.54 -0.95 -20.40
C GLN A 65 1.43 -1.41 -21.36
N LYS A 66 1.19 -2.71 -21.40
CA LYS A 66 -0.15 -3.20 -21.69
C LYS A 66 -0.62 -3.77 -20.37
N LEU A 67 -1.46 -2.99 -19.69
CA LEU A 67 -2.44 -3.53 -18.76
C LEU A 67 -2.98 -4.79 -19.43
N HIS A 68 -2.59 -5.95 -18.92
CA HIS A 68 -3.00 -7.23 -19.46
C HIS A 68 -4.54 -7.20 -19.52
N PRO A 69 -5.19 -7.90 -20.47
CA PRO A 69 -6.63 -8.11 -20.42
C PRO A 69 -7.15 -8.58 -19.03
N PHE A 70 -6.28 -9.12 -18.16
CA PHE A 70 -6.51 -9.42 -16.73
C PHE A 70 -6.75 -8.22 -15.82
N ALA A 71 -6.09 -7.08 -16.02
CA ALA A 71 -6.21 -5.94 -15.11
C ALA A 71 -7.62 -5.33 -15.12
N VAL A 72 -8.34 -5.42 -16.25
CA VAL A 72 -9.69 -4.84 -16.39
C VAL A 72 -10.79 -5.79 -15.87
N SER A 73 -10.55 -7.11 -15.82
CA SER A 73 -11.50 -8.10 -15.28
C SER A 73 -11.38 -8.28 -13.76
N GLU A 74 -10.17 -8.25 -13.20
CA GLU A 74 -9.95 -8.38 -11.75
C GLU A 74 -10.57 -7.22 -10.94
N TRP A 75 -10.63 -6.01 -11.51
CA TRP A 75 -11.30 -4.85 -10.90
C TRP A 75 -12.83 -5.03 -10.80
N ARG A 76 -13.45 -5.72 -11.77
CA ARG A 76 -14.87 -6.10 -11.68
C ARG A 76 -15.08 -7.18 -10.63
N LEU A 77 -14.14 -8.12 -10.53
CA LEU A 77 -14.24 -9.23 -9.60
C LEU A 77 -14.09 -8.77 -8.16
N CYS A 78 -13.17 -7.87 -7.80
CA CYS A 78 -12.99 -7.41 -6.41
C CYS A 78 -14.07 -6.44 -5.88
N GLY A 79 -15.08 -6.10 -6.69
CA GLY A 79 -16.20 -5.25 -6.29
C GLY A 79 -15.83 -3.78 -6.03
N TRP A 80 -14.63 -3.36 -6.44
CA TRP A 80 -14.15 -1.99 -6.31
C TRP A 80 -13.94 -1.38 -7.70
N ASN A 81 -14.93 -0.61 -8.14
CA ASN A 81 -14.76 0.34 -9.24
C ASN A 81 -14.51 1.71 -8.62
N PRO A 82 -13.28 2.20 -8.56
CA PRO A 82 -13.07 3.60 -8.26
C PRO A 82 -13.60 4.39 -9.46
N GLN A 83 -14.88 4.79 -9.40
CA GLN A 83 -15.30 6.08 -9.95
C GLN A 83 -14.66 7.21 -9.11
N ILE A 84 -13.40 7.06 -8.74
CA ILE A 84 -12.63 8.13 -8.17
C ILE A 84 -12.34 9.00 -9.37
N GLU A 85 -13.14 10.05 -9.49
CA GLU A 85 -12.71 11.32 -10.05
C GLU A 85 -11.36 11.63 -9.38
N CYS A 86 -10.30 11.09 -9.96
CA CYS A 86 -8.94 11.40 -9.56
C CYS A 86 -8.81 12.87 -9.85
N VAL A 87 -8.89 13.68 -8.80
CA VAL A 87 -8.48 15.07 -8.87
C VAL A 87 -7.01 15.01 -9.26
N ALA A 88 -6.78 15.23 -10.55
CA ALA A 88 -5.47 15.31 -11.15
C ALA A 88 -4.73 16.45 -10.45
N TYR A 89 -3.89 16.11 -9.47
CA TYR A 89 -2.88 17.04 -9.03
C TYR A 89 -1.81 17.08 -10.12
N GLN A 90 -2.06 17.92 -11.12
CA GLN A 90 -1.03 18.33 -12.07
C GLN A 90 0.05 19.04 -11.26
N ARG A 91 1.26 18.47 -11.21
CA ARG A 91 2.46 19.29 -11.02
C ARG A 91 3.17 19.45 -12.37
N PRO A 92 3.58 20.69 -12.71
CA PRO A 92 4.58 20.89 -13.73
C PRO A 92 5.95 20.46 -13.17
N TYR A 93 6.82 19.97 -14.05
CA TYR A 93 8.23 19.62 -13.81
C TYR A 93 8.53 18.14 -13.52
N ASP A 94 8.35 17.28 -14.53
CA ASP A 94 9.45 16.57 -15.20
C ASP A 94 8.92 15.92 -16.49
N GLU A 95 9.59 16.09 -17.63
CA GLU A 95 9.08 15.69 -18.95
C GLU A 95 9.14 14.16 -19.21
N THR A 96 9.49 13.36 -18.19
CA THR A 96 9.76 11.91 -18.35
C THR A 96 9.15 11.00 -17.28
N SER A 97 8.51 11.51 -16.22
CA SER A 97 7.83 10.65 -15.23
C SER A 97 6.39 10.38 -15.65
N ASP A 98 6.19 9.21 -16.24
CA ASP A 98 4.91 8.73 -16.74
C ASP A 98 3.91 8.48 -15.58
N ARG A 99 2.98 9.42 -15.45
CA ARG A 99 1.59 9.30 -14.96
C ARG A 99 1.35 8.71 -13.56
N THR A 100 0.51 9.41 -12.80
CA THR A 100 -0.33 8.90 -11.70
C THR A 100 -0.94 7.52 -12.01
N VAL A 101 -0.26 6.43 -11.65
CA VAL A 101 -0.79 5.07 -11.77
C VAL A 101 -1.07 4.54 -10.36
N PHE A 102 -2.35 4.38 -10.05
CA PHE A 102 -2.78 3.56 -8.92
C PHE A 102 -2.47 2.10 -9.26
N ASN A 103 -1.62 1.44 -8.48
CA ASN A 103 -1.35 0.00 -8.62
C ASN A 103 -1.81 -0.75 -7.38
N VAL A 104 -2.27 -1.97 -7.56
CA VAL A 104 -2.72 -2.85 -6.47
C VAL A 104 -2.09 -4.23 -6.62
N LYS A 105 -1.80 -4.88 -5.49
CA LYS A 105 -1.47 -6.31 -5.45
C LYS A 105 -2.64 -7.07 -4.86
N LEU A 106 -3.14 -8.05 -5.62
CA LEU A 106 -4.11 -8.99 -5.11
C LEU A 106 -3.42 -10.11 -4.34
N SER A 107 -4.03 -10.51 -3.24
CA SER A 107 -3.66 -11.71 -2.48
C SER A 107 -4.92 -12.33 -1.91
N ARG A 108 -5.01 -13.67 -1.99
CA ARG A 108 -6.14 -14.45 -1.46
C ARG A 108 -7.50 -13.91 -1.95
N GLY A 109 -7.52 -13.40 -3.18
CA GLY A 109 -8.73 -12.89 -3.84
C GLY A 109 -9.15 -11.44 -3.51
N PHE A 110 -8.32 -10.67 -2.79
CA PHE A 110 -8.60 -9.28 -2.41
C PHE A 110 -7.39 -8.35 -2.57
N VAL A 111 -7.60 -7.03 -2.55
CA VAL A 111 -6.50 -6.06 -2.53
C VAL A 111 -5.78 -6.13 -1.18
N SER A 112 -4.52 -6.54 -1.22
CA SER A 112 -3.63 -6.63 -0.05
C SER A 112 -2.63 -5.48 0.01
N GLU A 113 -2.24 -4.94 -1.14
CA GLU A 113 -1.28 -3.85 -1.24
C GLU A 113 -1.79 -2.79 -2.21
N ILE A 114 -1.58 -1.52 -1.87
CA ILE A 114 -1.94 -0.38 -2.73
C ILE A 114 -0.76 0.58 -2.88
N HIS A 115 -0.58 1.07 -4.11
CA HIS A 115 0.46 2.02 -4.53
C HIS A 115 -0.23 3.26 -5.08
N LEU A 116 0.02 4.41 -4.48
CA LEU A 116 -0.60 5.67 -4.86
C LEU A 116 0.16 6.88 -4.30
N PRO A 117 -0.04 8.10 -4.81
CA PRO A 117 0.54 9.30 -4.20
C PRO A 117 0.02 9.56 -2.78
N CYS A 118 0.86 10.16 -1.94
CA CYS A 118 0.54 10.55 -0.56
C CYS A 118 -0.77 11.33 -0.49
N ALA A 119 -0.91 12.38 -1.30
CA ALA A 119 -2.10 13.24 -1.31
C ALA A 119 -3.40 12.46 -1.59
N SER A 120 -3.32 11.42 -2.44
CA SER A 120 -4.47 10.57 -2.78
C SER A 120 -4.87 9.67 -1.62
N PHE A 121 -3.90 9.08 -0.91
CA PHE A 121 -4.17 8.19 0.22
C PHE A 121 -4.82 8.94 1.40
N ILE A 122 -4.34 10.15 1.67
CA ILE A 122 -4.73 10.95 2.84
C ILE A 122 -5.98 11.80 2.57
N ALA A 123 -6.48 11.75 1.33
CA ALA A 123 -7.73 12.39 0.95
C ALA A 123 -8.86 11.94 1.88
N LYS A 124 -9.68 12.90 2.32
CA LYS A 124 -10.70 12.68 3.34
C LYS A 124 -11.60 11.50 2.98
N GLY A 125 -11.60 10.47 3.83
CA GLY A 125 -12.48 9.31 3.72
C GLY A 125 -12.01 8.21 2.77
N PHE A 126 -11.00 8.45 1.92
CA PHE A 126 -10.51 7.46 0.95
C PHE A 126 -9.96 6.22 1.65
N ALA A 127 -8.97 6.39 2.53
CA ALA A 127 -8.35 5.27 3.23
C ALA A 127 -9.37 4.46 4.06
N ALA A 128 -10.31 5.14 4.72
CA ALA A 128 -11.33 4.49 5.52
C ALA A 128 -12.31 3.66 4.67
N ASP A 129 -12.73 4.15 3.50
CA ASP A 129 -13.61 3.39 2.59
C ASP A 129 -12.87 2.19 1.98
N LEU A 130 -11.61 2.39 1.56
CA LEU A 130 -10.77 1.31 1.05
C LEU A 130 -10.62 0.17 2.07
N PHE A 131 -10.24 0.49 3.30
CA PHE A 131 -9.97 -0.51 4.34
C PHE A 131 -11.24 -1.21 4.83
N ARG A 132 -12.43 -0.60 4.71
CA ARG A 132 -13.70 -1.29 5.01
C ARG A 132 -14.09 -2.32 3.95
N ARG A 133 -13.53 -2.23 2.75
CA ARG A 133 -13.89 -3.08 1.60
C ARG A 133 -12.80 -4.08 1.24
N GLN A 134 -11.56 -3.77 1.59
CA GLN A 134 -10.39 -4.54 1.21
C GLN A 134 -9.49 -4.77 2.44
N PRO A 135 -9.01 -6.02 2.65
CA PRO A 135 -8.07 -6.38 3.70
C PRO A 135 -6.64 -5.92 3.35
N VAL A 136 -6.45 -4.61 3.20
CA VAL A 136 -5.15 -4.01 2.87
C VAL A 136 -4.21 -4.16 4.06
N THR A 137 -3.04 -4.74 3.78
CA THR A 137 -1.96 -4.99 4.75
C THR A 137 -0.71 -4.18 4.43
N ARG A 138 -0.61 -3.57 3.24
CA ARG A 138 0.52 -2.72 2.85
C ARG A 138 0.09 -1.51 2.01
N VAL A 139 0.63 -0.35 2.36
CA VAL A 139 0.46 0.91 1.62
C VAL A 139 1.83 1.41 1.16
N VAL A 140 1.98 1.69 -0.12
CA VAL A 140 3.20 2.25 -0.73
C VAL A 140 2.86 3.62 -1.30
N LEU A 141 3.54 4.65 -0.79
CA LEU A 141 3.40 6.01 -1.32
C LEU A 141 4.39 6.20 -2.46
N THR A 142 3.89 6.35 -3.69
CA THR A 142 4.74 6.37 -4.90
C THR A 142 5.62 7.61 -5.03
N ASP A 143 5.26 8.67 -4.30
CA ASP A 143 5.95 9.96 -4.26
C ASP A 143 6.81 10.16 -3.01
N LYS A 144 6.93 9.13 -2.14
CA LYS A 144 7.70 9.22 -0.89
C LYS A 144 8.77 8.15 -0.79
N ARG A 145 9.97 8.59 -0.43
CA ARG A 145 11.19 7.78 -0.26
C ARG A 145 12.12 8.48 0.73
N PRO A 146 12.67 7.80 1.74
CA PRO A 146 13.57 8.43 2.70
C PRO A 146 14.87 8.88 1.99
N ASP A 147 15.49 9.94 2.50
CA ASP A 147 16.73 10.46 1.91
C ASP A 147 17.91 9.63 2.40
N GLU A 148 18.88 9.37 1.54
CA GLU A 148 20.11 8.70 1.94
C GLU A 148 21.10 9.73 2.47
N THR A 149 21.35 9.71 3.78
CA THR A 149 22.36 10.55 4.43
C THR A 149 23.69 9.81 4.41
N PRO A 150 24.70 10.27 3.64
CA PRO A 150 25.94 9.54 3.47
C PRO A 150 26.71 9.47 4.78
N GLY A 151 27.04 8.24 5.17
CA GLY A 151 27.68 7.97 6.45
C GLY A 151 29.13 8.41 6.49
N SER A 152 29.91 8.39 5.40
CA SER A 152 31.37 8.55 5.59
C SER A 152 32.26 8.88 4.39
N ALA A 153 31.73 8.98 3.17
CA ALA A 153 32.60 9.11 2.00
C ALA A 153 33.06 10.55 1.71
N GLU A 154 32.22 11.56 1.95
CA GLU A 154 32.48 12.93 1.48
C GLU A 154 32.86 13.93 2.59
N SER A 155 32.58 13.61 3.85
CA SER A 155 32.86 14.47 5.00
C SER A 155 33.80 13.78 6.01
N PRO A 156 35.00 14.33 6.26
CA PRO A 156 35.95 13.79 7.24
C PRO A 156 35.40 13.72 8.66
N ALA A 157 34.34 14.49 8.97
CA ALA A 157 33.69 14.49 10.27
C ALA A 157 32.90 13.19 10.57
N TYR A 158 32.54 12.42 9.53
CA TYR A 158 31.68 11.22 9.65
C TYR A 158 32.38 9.93 9.19
N ALA A 159 33.68 9.97 8.88
CA ALA A 159 34.45 8.81 8.42
C ALA A 159 34.21 7.55 9.31
N GLY A 160 33.67 6.47 8.71
CA GLY A 160 33.33 5.21 9.38
C GLY A 160 31.87 5.01 9.79
N GLN A 161 30.99 6.00 9.65
CA GLN A 161 29.54 5.80 9.80
C GLN A 161 28.93 5.14 8.56
N ARG A 162 27.89 4.33 8.77
CA ARG A 162 27.07 3.73 7.70
C ARG A 162 26.09 4.76 7.19
N ASP A 163 25.71 4.64 5.92
CA ASP A 163 24.64 5.45 5.35
C ASP A 163 23.34 5.20 6.13
N THR A 164 22.62 6.28 6.41
CA THR A 164 21.33 6.25 7.09
C THR A 164 20.24 6.77 6.16
N PHE A 165 18.99 6.47 6.50
CA PHE A 165 17.83 6.80 5.69
C PHE A 165 16.83 7.62 6.50
N ASP A 166 16.61 8.86 6.09
CA ASP A 166 15.94 9.85 6.92
C ASP A 166 14.59 10.29 6.36
N TRP A 167 13.62 10.42 7.27
CA TRP A 167 12.37 11.14 7.03
C TRP A 167 12.39 12.47 7.78
N CYS A 168 12.02 13.54 7.08
CA CYS A 168 11.86 14.87 7.67
C CYS A 168 10.39 15.27 7.68
N ARG A 169 9.97 16.03 8.69
CA ARG A 169 8.63 16.63 8.71
C ARG A 169 8.57 17.91 7.88
N GLU A 170 7.42 18.20 7.29
CA GLU A 170 7.24 19.37 6.42
C GLU A 170 7.43 20.71 7.15
N SER A 171 7.07 20.81 8.44
CA SER A 171 7.22 22.07 9.19
C SER A 171 8.67 22.50 9.42
N MET A 172 9.65 21.61 9.18
CA MET A 172 11.07 21.97 9.19
C MET A 172 11.45 22.96 8.10
N PHE A 173 10.72 22.97 6.97
CA PHE A 173 11.11 23.72 5.77
C PHE A 173 10.36 25.05 5.58
N GLY A 174 9.51 25.44 6.52
CA GLY A 174 8.84 26.75 6.55
C GLY A 174 7.90 27.05 5.38
N SER A 175 7.75 26.14 4.40
CA SER A 175 6.90 26.28 3.23
C SER A 175 6.24 24.94 2.86
N PRO A 176 4.91 24.89 2.70
CA PRO A 176 4.17 23.67 2.31
C PRO A 176 4.42 23.24 0.84
N ALA A 177 5.32 23.92 0.11
CA ALA A 177 5.54 23.68 -1.30
C ALA A 177 6.68 22.68 -1.61
N VAL A 178 7.47 22.30 -0.61
CA VAL A 178 8.62 21.39 -0.78
C VAL A 178 8.11 19.95 -0.88
N VAL A 179 8.19 19.37 -2.09
CA VAL A 179 7.70 18.00 -2.42
C VAL A 179 8.87 17.05 -2.58
N TRP A 180 9.89 17.22 -1.73
CA TRP A 180 10.94 16.22 -1.67
C TRP A 180 10.36 14.90 -1.19
N SER A 181 10.86 13.81 -1.76
CA SER A 181 10.34 12.48 -1.49
C SER A 181 10.47 12.10 -0.02
N TYR A 182 11.48 12.60 0.67
CA TYR A 182 11.78 12.31 2.08
C TYR A 182 11.07 13.24 3.07
N VAL A 183 10.34 14.24 2.57
CA VAL A 183 9.58 15.16 3.42
C VAL A 183 8.15 14.65 3.56
N LEU A 184 7.75 14.32 4.77
CA LEU A 184 6.42 13.82 5.09
C LEU A 184 5.51 14.96 5.59
N PRO A 185 4.21 14.92 5.28
CA PRO A 185 3.24 15.75 5.99
C PRO A 185 3.36 15.52 7.49
N ASP A 186 3.21 16.57 8.29
CA ASP A 186 3.47 16.53 9.74
C ASP A 186 2.69 15.39 10.42
N PHE A 187 1.43 15.19 10.02
CA PHE A 187 0.61 14.13 10.59
C PHE A 187 1.13 12.72 10.24
N VAL A 188 1.71 12.51 9.05
CA VAL A 188 2.28 11.20 8.65
C VAL A 188 3.53 10.94 9.46
N TYR A 189 4.40 11.95 9.59
CA TYR A 189 5.57 11.90 10.45
C TYR A 189 5.20 11.52 11.88
N ASP A 190 4.19 12.20 12.46
CA ASP A 190 3.73 11.93 13.82
C ASP A 190 3.25 10.48 13.97
N LYS A 191 2.62 9.88 12.96
CA LYS A 191 2.21 8.47 13.00
C LYS A 191 3.37 7.50 12.99
N ILE A 192 4.43 7.77 12.25
CA ILE A 192 5.65 6.95 12.30
C ILE A 192 6.31 7.10 13.67
N LYS A 193 6.43 8.33 14.17
CA LYS A 193 7.02 8.63 15.49
C LYS A 193 6.26 7.98 16.64
N GLU A 194 4.93 8.03 16.64
CA GLU A 194 4.08 7.40 17.65
C GLU A 194 4.35 5.89 17.77
N GLN A 195 4.62 5.21 16.65
CA GLN A 195 4.87 3.77 16.61
C GLN A 195 6.34 3.40 16.80
N HIS A 196 7.25 4.26 16.34
CA HIS A 196 8.68 4.00 16.35
C HIS A 196 9.50 5.18 16.93
N PRO A 197 9.28 5.54 18.22
CA PRO A 197 9.93 6.70 18.83
C PRO A 197 11.46 6.57 18.90
N GLN A 198 12.01 5.36 18.86
CA GLN A 198 13.44 5.09 18.89
C GLN A 198 14.22 5.60 17.66
N HIS A 199 13.53 5.89 16.55
CA HIS A 199 14.17 6.40 15.34
C HIS A 199 14.31 7.93 15.35
N GLU A 200 13.78 8.63 16.36
CA GLU A 200 13.92 10.09 16.45
C GLU A 200 15.34 10.48 16.89
N VAL A 201 16.09 11.11 15.97
CA VAL A 201 17.47 11.58 16.22
C VAL A 201 17.53 13.07 16.52
N THR A 202 16.62 13.85 15.93
CA THR A 202 16.43 15.27 16.24
C THR A 202 15.02 15.46 16.76
N GLU A 203 14.90 15.97 17.99
CA GLU A 203 13.63 16.13 18.67
C GLU A 203 12.60 16.85 17.77
N GLY A 204 11.55 16.12 17.44
CA GLY A 204 10.42 16.59 16.66
C GLY A 204 10.72 16.91 15.21
N SER A 205 11.82 16.43 14.60
CA SER A 205 12.23 16.88 13.26
C SER A 205 12.67 15.78 12.29
N ILE A 206 13.46 14.79 12.73
CA ILE A 206 14.07 13.77 11.86
C ILE A 206 13.91 12.37 12.46
N LEU A 207 13.46 11.42 11.63
CA LEU A 207 13.45 9.99 11.92
C LEU A 207 14.51 9.28 11.06
N GLU A 208 15.46 8.61 11.69
CA GLU A 208 16.60 7.93 11.07
C GLU A 208 16.45 6.41 11.09
N PHE A 209 16.65 5.79 9.94
CA PHE A 209 16.58 4.33 9.74
C PHE A 209 17.90 3.78 9.21
N LYS A 210 18.20 2.52 9.51
CA LYS A 210 19.46 1.89 9.06
C LYS A 210 19.42 1.48 7.59
N THR A 211 18.21 1.26 7.06
CA THR A 211 18.00 0.88 5.67
C THR A 211 16.76 1.58 5.13
N GLU A 212 16.75 1.82 3.81
CA GLU A 212 15.58 2.33 3.12
C GLU A 212 14.35 1.46 3.37
N HIS A 213 14.54 0.14 3.37
CA HIS A 213 13.48 -0.83 3.60
C HIS A 213 12.82 -0.64 4.97
N GLU A 214 13.60 -0.46 6.04
CA GLU A 214 13.07 -0.19 7.38
C GLU A 214 12.25 1.11 7.40
N GLY A 215 12.76 2.18 6.77
CA GLY A 215 12.07 3.47 6.69
C GLY A 215 10.73 3.39 5.92
N LEU A 216 10.71 2.68 4.79
CA LEU A 216 9.49 2.45 4.01
C LEU A 216 8.50 1.51 4.73
N ALA A 217 9.00 0.50 5.44
CA ALA A 217 8.19 -0.43 6.19
C ALA A 217 7.49 0.24 7.38
N ALA A 218 8.19 1.14 8.09
CA ALA A 218 7.63 1.96 9.17
C ALA A 218 6.58 2.96 8.66
N LEU A 219 6.83 3.59 7.50
CA LEU A 219 5.83 4.42 6.82
C LEU A 219 4.57 3.61 6.50
N SER A 220 4.73 2.41 5.94
CA SER A 220 3.60 1.54 5.59
C SER A 220 2.77 1.13 6.82
N ASP A 221 3.43 0.72 7.92
CA ASP A 221 2.77 0.34 9.17
C ASP A 221 1.97 1.50 9.79
N ALA A 222 2.57 2.69 9.83
CA ALA A 222 1.93 3.89 10.34
C ALA A 222 0.64 4.20 9.57
N LEU A 223 0.69 4.12 8.23
CA LEU A 223 -0.46 4.39 7.36
C LEU A 223 -1.53 3.30 7.47
N VAL A 224 -1.14 2.03 7.54
CA VAL A 224 -2.07 0.90 7.71
C VAL A 224 -2.79 1.01 9.04
N ALA A 225 -2.07 1.22 10.15
CA ALA A 225 -2.67 1.36 11.47
C ALA A 225 -3.63 2.55 11.55
N TRP A 226 -3.22 3.69 10.98
CA TRP A 226 -4.08 4.88 10.90
C TRP A 226 -5.36 4.61 10.10
N ALA A 227 -5.24 4.04 8.90
CA ALA A 227 -6.37 3.75 8.03
C ALA A 227 -7.33 2.72 8.65
N ARG A 228 -6.81 1.69 9.31
CA ARG A 228 -7.61 0.72 10.09
C ARG A 228 -8.39 1.38 11.21
N ASN A 229 -7.75 2.28 11.97
CA ASN A 229 -8.43 3.04 13.02
C ASN A 229 -9.56 3.91 12.45
N GLN A 230 -9.33 4.61 11.34
CA GLN A 230 -10.36 5.40 10.64
C GLN A 230 -11.51 4.53 10.10
N ALA A 231 -11.21 3.30 9.69
CA ALA A 231 -12.20 2.33 9.23
C ALA A 231 -13.02 1.71 10.36
N GLY A 232 -12.58 1.82 11.62
CA GLY A 232 -13.19 1.15 12.78
C GLY A 232 -12.75 -0.31 12.91
N LEU A 233 -11.62 -0.69 12.32
CA LEU A 233 -11.06 -2.03 12.35
C LEU A 233 -10.12 -2.21 13.56
N PRO A 234 -9.97 -3.45 14.08
CA PRO A 234 -9.01 -3.72 15.15
C PRO A 234 -7.58 -3.44 14.69
N ALA A 235 -6.69 -3.15 15.65
CA ALA A 235 -5.26 -3.11 15.37
C ALA A 235 -4.82 -4.45 14.77
N TRP A 236 -3.93 -4.39 13.78
CA TRP A 236 -3.38 -5.56 13.12
C TRP A 236 -1.87 -5.54 13.25
N ALA A 237 -1.30 -6.67 13.67
CA ALA A 237 0.12 -6.89 13.72
C ALA A 237 0.42 -8.08 12.79
N PRO A 238 1.25 -7.93 11.76
CA PRO A 238 1.57 -9.03 10.86
C PRO A 238 2.22 -10.19 11.64
N ALA A 239 1.72 -11.41 11.43
CA ALA A 239 2.19 -12.60 12.15
C ALA A 239 3.69 -12.91 11.90
N THR A 240 4.21 -12.53 10.74
CA THR A 240 5.64 -12.57 10.38
C THR A 240 5.81 -11.76 9.10
N ARG A 241 6.55 -10.66 9.15
CA ARG A 241 7.18 -10.12 7.93
C ARG A 241 8.38 -11.03 7.65
N GLU A 242 8.23 -12.00 6.76
CA GLU A 242 9.41 -12.63 6.18
C GLU A 242 10.20 -11.52 5.49
N VAL A 243 11.36 -11.22 6.08
CA VAL A 243 12.37 -10.33 5.56
C VAL A 243 12.86 -10.98 4.27
N VAL A 244 12.41 -10.46 3.11
CA VAL A 244 12.96 -10.80 1.79
C VAL A 244 13.69 -9.59 1.26
#